data_AF-A0A7V3XAS7-F1
#
_entry.id   AF-A0A7V3XAS7-F1
#
_cell.length_a   1.000
_cell.length_b   1.000
_cell.length_c   1.000
_cell.angle_alpha   90.00
_cell.angle_beta   90.00
_cell.angle_gamma   90.00
#
_symmetry.space_group_name_H-M   'P 1'
#
loop_
_entity.id
_entity.type
_entity.pdbx_description
1 polymer ?
#
loop_
_entity_poly.entity_id
_entity_poly.type
_entity_poly.pdbx_seq_one_letter_code
_entity_poly.pdbx_strand_id
1 'polypeptide(L)'
;MWFKRNNLGILFILGFLWLGGIAPLAFAEEWTTLPTGHFYIHHVKGNQKIAELLSRKVEDVYGEVVSDLGYAPKAKISVYLCPTETCFREKQPYPERVPPWAVGVAYPSLNRIVMKSPWGVKGQVVDPVQLFKHEFAHIALEQALEPVGGAPRWLSEGFAMYQAKEWGLPEEEVLQEVALLDSFLPLSQLTRSFPADAATARIAYAQSLSLITYLMNEYGKEAFHRLIKNLGEGISPETALRRATGVELEVLEQNWRQALREKHSWIPIIASTTVLWFLATLIFIGAYLSKRRRAQKLEEIWEEEDRRSVVRGPLPVVSDEEPQALDPKDREDLGPSLSAGTARQVASTNPWTADHGPRTTDP
;
A
#
# COMPACT_ATOMS: atom_id res chain seq x y z
N MET A 1 36.95 64.23 76.72
CA MET A 1 38.05 64.45 75.76
C MET A 1 37.70 63.74 74.46
N TRP A 2 37.69 64.49 73.33
CA TRP A 2 38.18 64.11 71.99
C TRP A 2 37.79 62.74 71.37
N PHE A 3 37.40 62.55 70.09
CA PHE A 3 36.91 63.35 68.96
C PHE A 3 36.40 62.32 67.91
N LYS A 4 35.41 62.71 67.09
CA LYS A 4 34.88 61.98 65.92
C LYS A 4 35.95 61.74 64.83
N ARG A 5 35.75 60.76 63.93
CA ARG A 5 35.18 60.95 62.56
C ARG A 5 35.65 59.87 61.56
N ASN A 6 34.69 59.40 60.74
CA ASN A 6 34.83 58.56 59.55
C ASN A 6 35.87 59.09 58.53
N ASN A 7 36.43 58.18 57.72
CA ASN A 7 36.42 58.35 56.26
C ASN A 7 36.62 57.05 55.47
N LEU A 8 35.77 56.90 54.46
CA LEU A 8 35.87 56.00 53.31
C LEU A 8 37.14 56.29 52.49
N GLY A 9 37.70 55.24 51.87
CA GLY A 9 38.76 55.34 50.88
C GLY A 9 39.02 54.01 50.20
N ILE A 10 38.10 53.60 49.33
CA ILE A 10 38.25 52.49 48.39
C ILE A 10 39.30 52.89 47.34
N LEU A 11 40.39 52.13 47.21
CA LEU A 11 41.29 52.23 46.07
C LEU A 11 41.37 50.89 45.34
N PHE A 12 40.90 50.91 44.10
CA PHE A 12 40.91 49.84 43.11
C PHE A 12 42.35 49.39 42.80
N ILE A 13 42.64 48.09 42.96
CA ILE A 13 43.76 47.44 42.30
C ILE A 13 43.20 46.59 41.16
N LEU A 14 43.53 47.00 39.94
CA LEU A 14 43.30 46.31 38.68
C LEU A 14 44.02 44.96 38.68
N GLY A 15 43.28 43.89 38.98
CA GLY A 15 43.68 42.52 38.65
C GLY A 15 43.07 42.14 37.31
N PHE A 16 43.87 42.15 36.24
CA PHE A 16 43.51 41.65 34.92
C PHE A 16 43.32 40.12 35.02
N LEU A 17 42.08 39.69 35.25
CA LEU A 17 41.70 38.28 35.22
C LEU A 17 41.59 37.88 33.75
N TRP A 18 42.66 37.32 33.21
CA TRP A 18 42.67 36.68 31.89
C TRP A 18 41.82 35.40 31.98
N LEU A 19 40.50 35.57 31.92
CA LEU A 19 39.56 34.51 31.56
C LEU A 19 39.72 34.27 30.06
N GLY A 20 40.82 33.61 29.69
CA GLY A 20 40.97 32.98 28.38
C GLY A 20 39.95 31.87 28.26
N GLY A 21 38.68 32.24 28.02
CA GLY A 21 37.67 31.32 27.55
C GLY A 21 38.18 30.75 26.25
N ILE A 22 38.55 29.47 26.27
CA ILE A 22 38.73 28.70 25.04
C ILE A 22 37.33 28.63 24.45
N ALA A 23 36.98 29.61 23.60
CA ALA A 23 35.88 29.44 22.67
C ALA A 23 36.15 28.11 21.97
N PRO A 24 35.22 27.15 21.95
CA PRO A 24 35.40 25.97 21.15
C PRO A 24 35.70 26.47 19.73
N LEU A 25 36.88 26.13 19.22
CA LEU A 25 37.21 26.36 17.83
C LEU A 25 36.15 25.62 17.02
N ALA A 26 35.14 26.35 16.57
CA ALA A 26 34.23 25.88 15.55
C ALA A 26 35.09 25.69 14.32
N PHE A 27 35.56 24.46 14.11
CA PHE A 27 36.16 24.09 12.85
C PHE A 27 35.07 24.28 11.80
N ALA A 28 35.19 25.35 11.01
CA ALA A 28 34.33 25.53 9.85
C ALA A 28 34.47 24.26 9.01
N GLU A 29 33.35 23.58 8.79
CA GLU A 29 33.33 22.34 8.05
C GLU A 29 33.83 22.62 6.62
N GLU A 30 34.97 22.05 6.24
CA GLU A 30 35.60 22.33 4.95
C GLU A 30 34.86 21.58 3.85
N TRP A 31 34.24 22.34 2.93
CA TRP A 31 33.49 21.81 1.80
C TRP A 31 34.40 21.63 0.59
N THR A 32 34.39 20.44 0.02
CA THR A 32 35.00 20.12 -1.27
C THR A 32 33.91 20.04 -2.33
N THR A 33 34.21 20.47 -3.56
CA THR A 33 33.26 20.44 -4.67
C THR A 33 33.81 19.59 -5.82
N LEU A 34 33.00 18.64 -6.29
CA LEU A 34 33.25 17.87 -7.50
C LEU A 34 32.38 18.42 -8.64
N PRO A 35 32.97 19.11 -9.65
CA PRO A 35 32.23 19.58 -10.80
C PRO A 35 31.98 18.45 -11.81
N THR A 36 30.83 18.51 -12.46
CA THR A 36 30.42 17.64 -13.58
C THR A 36 29.92 18.50 -14.76
N GLY A 37 29.29 17.89 -15.76
CA GLY A 37 28.72 18.59 -16.91
C GLY A 37 27.60 19.54 -16.51
N HIS A 38 26.68 19.07 -15.66
CA HIS A 38 25.47 19.79 -15.25
C HIS A 38 25.36 20.04 -13.74
N PHE A 39 26.27 19.48 -12.92
CA PHE A 39 26.17 19.59 -11.46
C PHE A 39 27.47 20.03 -10.77
N TYR A 40 27.30 20.63 -9.60
CA TYR A 40 28.35 20.80 -8.59
C TYR A 40 27.99 19.97 -7.36
N ILE A 41 28.79 18.95 -7.05
CA ILE A 41 28.55 18.08 -5.90
C ILE A 41 29.42 18.57 -4.75
N HIS A 42 28.78 19.20 -3.76
CA HIS A 42 29.41 19.70 -2.55
C HIS A 42 29.35 18.63 -1.47
N HIS A 43 30.51 18.29 -0.89
CA HIS A 43 30.61 17.31 0.19
C HIS A 43 31.68 17.72 1.20
N VAL A 44 31.63 17.09 2.35
CA VAL A 44 32.58 17.28 3.46
C VAL A 44 33.39 16.01 3.69
N LYS A 45 34.37 16.06 4.60
CA LYS A 45 35.18 14.89 4.96
C LYS A 45 34.30 13.73 5.45
N GLY A 46 34.59 12.52 4.96
CA GLY A 46 33.81 11.31 5.25
C GLY A 46 32.79 10.93 4.17
N ASN A 47 32.44 11.85 3.26
CA ASN A 47 31.45 11.62 2.20
C ASN A 47 32.05 11.49 0.79
N GLN A 48 33.38 11.45 0.68
CA GLN A 48 34.09 11.38 -0.61
C GLN A 48 33.56 10.26 -1.51
N LYS A 49 33.42 9.04 -0.97
CA LYS A 49 32.97 7.87 -1.74
C LYS A 49 31.57 8.06 -2.34
N ILE A 50 30.66 8.72 -1.61
CA ILE A 50 29.29 8.99 -2.08
C ILE A 50 29.31 10.11 -3.11
N ALA A 51 30.09 11.17 -2.88
CA ALA A 51 30.25 12.25 -3.84
C ALA A 51 30.86 11.77 -5.16
N GLU A 52 31.85 10.88 -5.11
CA GLU A 52 32.44 10.22 -6.26
C GLU A 52 31.48 9.24 -6.95
N LEU A 53 30.62 8.53 -6.19
CA LEU A 53 29.56 7.71 -6.75
C LEU A 53 28.58 8.58 -7.55
N LEU A 54 28.11 9.67 -6.94
CA LEU A 54 27.21 10.61 -7.60
C LEU A 54 27.87 11.25 -8.81
N SER A 55 29.12 11.71 -8.73
CA SER A 55 29.79 12.36 -9.87
C SER A 55 29.89 11.47 -11.11
N ARG A 56 29.92 10.14 -10.94
CA ARG A 56 29.89 9.16 -12.03
C ARG A 56 28.49 8.87 -12.58
N LYS A 57 27.42 9.22 -11.86
CA LYS A 57 26.04 8.83 -12.18
C LYS A 57 25.10 9.99 -12.49
N VAL A 58 25.36 11.18 -11.97
CA VAL A 58 24.47 12.34 -12.12
C VAL A 58 24.26 12.74 -13.59
N GLU A 59 25.25 12.53 -14.46
CA GLU A 59 25.13 12.83 -15.90
C GLU A 59 24.26 11.83 -16.65
N ASP A 60 24.36 10.53 -16.31
CA ASP A 60 23.44 9.50 -16.84
C ASP A 60 22.00 9.84 -16.42
N VAL A 61 21.82 10.16 -15.13
CA VAL A 61 20.53 10.58 -14.57
C VAL A 61 19.99 11.84 -15.24
N TYR A 62 20.86 12.80 -15.55
CA TYR A 62 20.49 14.00 -16.31
C TYR A 62 19.91 13.64 -17.66
N GLY A 63 20.61 12.81 -18.43
CA GLY A 63 20.15 12.35 -19.74
C GLY A 63 18.80 11.64 -19.68
N GLU A 64 18.61 10.74 -18.70
CA GLU A 64 17.35 10.02 -18.49
C GLU A 64 16.18 10.99 -18.19
N VAL A 65 16.34 11.86 -17.18
CA VAL A 65 15.29 12.80 -16.76
C VAL A 65 14.96 13.81 -17.85
N VAL A 66 15.96 14.37 -18.54
CA VAL A 66 15.72 15.30 -19.65
C VAL A 66 15.03 14.61 -20.82
N SER A 67 15.41 13.37 -21.14
CA SER A 67 14.76 12.60 -22.20
C SER A 67 13.29 12.29 -21.88
N ASP A 68 12.99 11.94 -20.64
CA ASP A 68 11.63 11.60 -20.22
C ASP A 68 10.76 12.86 -20.09
N LEU A 69 11.31 13.95 -19.55
CA LEU A 69 10.58 15.21 -19.35
C LEU A 69 10.39 16.02 -20.64
N GLY A 70 11.36 15.96 -21.55
CA GLY A 70 11.39 16.83 -22.75
C GLY A 70 11.85 18.26 -22.45
N TYR A 71 12.46 18.51 -21.29
CA TYR A 71 13.00 19.80 -20.87
C TYR A 71 14.39 19.64 -20.28
N ALA A 72 15.32 20.50 -20.66
CA ALA A 72 16.70 20.51 -20.21
C ALA A 72 17.01 21.75 -19.37
N PRO A 73 17.27 21.60 -18.05
CA PRO A 73 17.79 22.68 -17.22
C PRO A 73 19.08 23.25 -17.81
N LYS A 74 19.14 24.58 -17.95
CA LYS A 74 20.27 25.28 -18.58
C LYS A 74 21.40 25.61 -17.61
N ALA A 75 21.06 25.90 -16.35
CA ALA A 75 22.02 26.25 -15.32
C ALA A 75 22.55 25.00 -14.63
N LYS A 76 23.80 25.06 -14.16
CA LYS A 76 24.35 24.01 -13.31
C LYS A 76 23.66 23.98 -11.96
N ILE A 77 23.42 22.78 -11.45
CA ILE A 77 22.71 22.54 -10.19
C ILE A 77 23.69 22.16 -9.08
N SER A 78 23.60 22.86 -7.95
CA SER A 78 24.39 22.59 -6.75
C SER A 78 23.72 21.52 -5.90
N VAL A 79 24.44 20.43 -5.64
CA VAL A 79 24.01 19.30 -4.81
C VAL A 79 24.81 19.32 -3.52
N TYR A 80 24.16 19.52 -2.38
CA TYR A 80 24.80 19.50 -1.05
C TYR A 80 24.55 18.17 -0.35
N LEU A 81 25.62 17.41 -0.09
CA LEU A 81 25.59 16.17 0.69
C LEU A 81 25.84 16.46 2.17
N CYS A 82 24.77 16.40 2.96
CA CYS A 82 24.83 16.70 4.39
C CYS A 82 24.98 15.44 5.26
N PRO A 83 26.07 15.29 6.03
CA PRO A 83 26.26 14.13 6.91
C PRO A 83 25.38 14.15 8.16
N THR A 84 24.89 15.31 8.57
CA THR A 84 24.16 15.51 9.82
C THR A 84 22.85 16.23 9.59
N GLU A 85 21.90 16.06 10.51
CA GLU A 85 20.64 16.81 10.52
C GLU A 85 20.88 18.33 10.59
N THR A 86 21.89 18.74 11.37
CA THR A 86 22.27 20.15 11.50
C THR A 86 22.69 20.73 10.15
N CYS A 87 23.60 20.05 9.42
CA CYS A 87 23.96 20.47 8.07
C CYS A 87 22.73 20.55 7.16
N PHE A 88 21.89 19.51 7.20
CA PHE A 88 20.71 19.43 6.33
C PHE A 88 19.80 20.63 6.52
N ARG A 89 19.59 21.07 7.77
CA ARG A 89 18.79 22.26 8.09
C ARG A 89 19.50 23.57 7.72
N GLU A 90 20.79 23.70 8.01
CA GLU A 90 21.55 24.93 7.75
C GLU A 90 21.74 25.25 6.26
N LYS A 91 21.77 24.22 5.39
CA LYS A 91 21.91 24.41 3.93
C LYS A 91 20.61 24.77 3.22
N GLN A 92 19.48 24.70 3.93
CA GLN A 92 18.18 25.04 3.41
C GLN A 92 17.89 26.54 3.62
N PRO A 93 17.33 27.24 2.61
CA PRO A 93 16.91 28.64 2.77
C PRO A 93 15.72 28.80 3.73
N TYR A 94 14.83 27.79 3.82
CA TYR A 94 13.59 27.84 4.60
C TYR A 94 13.34 26.50 5.33
N PRO A 95 14.20 26.11 6.30
CA PRO A 95 14.15 24.80 6.94
C PRO A 95 12.87 24.54 7.73
N GLU A 96 12.15 25.57 8.16
CA GLU A 96 10.87 25.48 8.86
C GLU A 96 9.72 24.94 8.01
N ARG A 97 9.85 24.96 6.68
CA ARG A 97 8.83 24.46 5.74
C ARG A 97 9.06 23.01 5.34
N VAL A 98 10.15 22.40 5.79
CA VAL A 98 10.55 21.05 5.40
C VAL A 98 10.10 20.05 6.46
N PRO A 99 9.38 18.98 6.09
CA PRO A 99 8.96 17.95 7.03
C PRO A 99 10.16 17.34 7.77
N PRO A 100 10.05 17.02 9.08
CA PRO A 100 11.16 16.45 9.85
C PRO A 100 11.71 15.12 9.29
N TRP A 101 10.88 14.39 8.55
CA TRP A 101 11.22 13.11 7.93
C TRP A 101 11.86 13.25 6.55
N ALA A 102 11.96 14.47 6.00
CA ALA A 102 12.57 14.67 4.68
C ALA A 102 14.05 14.26 4.69
N VAL A 103 14.46 13.53 3.66
CA VAL A 103 15.84 13.08 3.44
C VAL A 103 16.51 13.82 2.28
N GLY A 104 15.73 14.48 1.43
CA GLY A 104 16.15 15.36 0.35
C GLY A 104 15.16 16.51 0.18
N VAL A 105 15.64 17.63 -0.38
CA VAL A 105 14.83 18.77 -0.78
C VAL A 105 15.42 19.45 -2.01
N ALA A 106 14.59 19.66 -3.02
CA ALA A 106 14.86 20.45 -4.20
C ALA A 106 14.41 21.92 -4.04
N TYR A 107 15.25 22.85 -4.50
CA TYR A 107 14.96 24.29 -4.62
C TYR A 107 15.17 24.73 -6.08
N PRO A 108 14.13 24.60 -6.93
CA PRO A 108 14.23 24.82 -8.37
C PRO A 108 14.75 26.22 -8.75
N SER A 109 14.25 27.27 -8.10
CA SER A 109 14.66 28.66 -8.35
C SER A 109 16.11 28.98 -7.95
N LEU A 110 16.70 28.14 -7.09
CA LEU A 110 18.09 28.28 -6.63
C LEU A 110 19.04 27.32 -7.34
N ASN A 111 18.55 26.48 -8.27
CA ASN A 111 19.29 25.38 -8.86
C ASN A 111 20.00 24.54 -7.79
N ARG A 112 19.28 24.19 -6.71
CA ARG A 112 19.89 23.57 -5.53
C ARG A 112 19.15 22.33 -5.07
N ILE A 113 19.90 21.28 -4.79
CA ILE A 113 19.45 20.09 -4.08
C ILE A 113 20.21 20.01 -2.76
N VAL A 114 19.50 19.78 -1.66
CA VAL A 114 20.08 19.48 -0.36
C VAL A 114 19.62 18.09 0.04
N MET A 115 20.54 17.16 0.27
CA MET A 115 20.20 15.78 0.60
C MET A 115 21.05 15.25 1.75
N LYS A 116 20.46 14.41 2.59
CA LYS A 116 21.18 13.70 3.65
C LYS A 116 22.06 12.64 3.00
N SER A 117 23.29 12.54 3.50
CA SER A 117 24.14 11.38 3.22
C SER A 117 23.49 10.11 3.79
N PRO A 118 23.67 8.93 3.18
CA PRO A 118 23.23 7.65 3.75
C PRO A 118 23.58 7.45 5.23
N TRP A 119 24.72 7.99 5.69
CA TRP A 119 25.14 7.93 7.09
C TRP A 119 24.41 8.89 8.03
N GLY A 120 23.74 9.91 7.47
CA GLY A 120 22.93 10.89 8.18
C GLY A 120 21.48 10.45 8.38
N VAL A 121 21.05 9.33 7.79
CA VAL A 121 19.69 8.80 7.91
C VAL A 121 19.70 7.63 8.91
N LYS A 122 19.09 7.82 10.08
CA LYS A 122 18.95 6.73 11.07
C LYS A 122 17.86 5.75 10.61
N GLY A 123 18.23 4.50 10.37
CA GLY A 123 17.28 3.40 10.19
C GLY A 123 16.65 3.24 8.81
N GLN A 124 17.06 4.03 7.81
CA GLN A 124 16.66 3.84 6.40
C GLN A 124 17.89 3.82 5.51
N VAL A 125 18.02 2.77 4.70
CA VAL A 125 19.02 2.69 3.63
C VAL A 125 18.38 3.30 2.39
N VAL A 126 18.64 4.58 2.15
CA VAL A 126 18.22 5.27 0.92
C VAL A 126 19.38 5.24 -0.06
N ASP A 127 19.15 4.75 -1.28
CA ASP A 127 20.16 4.83 -2.34
C ASP A 127 20.38 6.31 -2.71
N PRO A 128 21.59 6.86 -2.55
CA PRO A 128 21.85 8.26 -2.84
C PRO A 128 21.62 8.62 -4.31
N VAL A 129 21.80 7.68 -5.25
CA VAL A 129 21.53 7.93 -6.68
C VAL A 129 20.03 8.02 -6.94
N GLN A 130 19.24 7.15 -6.31
CA GLN A 130 17.78 7.17 -6.38
C GLN A 130 17.22 8.48 -5.79
N LEU A 131 17.66 8.85 -4.59
CA LEU A 131 17.25 10.11 -3.95
C LEU A 131 17.65 11.32 -4.81
N PHE A 132 18.87 11.34 -5.33
CA PHE A 132 19.29 12.40 -6.25
C PHE A 132 18.38 12.48 -7.48
N LYS A 133 18.02 11.33 -8.05
CA LYS A 133 17.14 11.27 -9.23
C LYS A 133 15.74 11.80 -8.92
N HIS A 134 15.20 11.50 -7.75
CA HIS A 134 13.94 12.08 -7.25
C HIS A 134 14.02 13.61 -7.16
N GLU A 135 15.02 14.13 -6.43
CA GLU A 135 15.17 15.59 -6.24
C GLU A 135 15.49 16.33 -7.54
N PHE A 136 16.27 15.73 -8.44
CA PHE A 136 16.55 16.34 -9.74
C PHE A 136 15.32 16.41 -10.64
N ALA A 137 14.44 15.39 -10.59
CA ALA A 137 13.17 15.44 -11.30
C ALA A 137 12.30 16.62 -10.86
N HIS A 138 12.26 16.93 -9.55
CA HIS A 138 11.61 18.14 -9.03
C HIS A 138 12.23 19.42 -9.61
N ILE A 139 13.56 19.55 -9.60
CA ILE A 139 14.23 20.72 -10.19
C ILE A 139 13.83 20.89 -11.66
N ALA A 140 13.97 19.82 -12.46
CA ALA A 140 13.75 19.90 -13.90
C ALA A 140 12.30 20.21 -14.26
N LEU A 141 11.34 19.53 -13.60
CA LEU A 141 9.92 19.70 -13.85
C LEU A 141 9.42 21.08 -13.42
N GLU A 142 9.78 21.53 -12.22
CA GLU A 142 9.36 22.85 -11.73
C GLU A 142 9.98 23.98 -12.57
N GLN A 143 11.21 23.83 -13.09
CA GLN A 143 11.79 24.80 -14.03
C GLN A 143 11.10 24.81 -15.40
N ALA A 144 10.60 23.66 -15.86
CA ALA A 144 9.79 23.60 -17.07
C ALA A 144 8.44 24.34 -16.92
N LEU A 145 7.98 24.50 -15.67
CA LEU A 145 6.67 25.02 -15.30
C LEU A 145 6.73 26.33 -14.50
N GLU A 146 7.93 26.87 -14.27
CA GLU A 146 8.17 28.10 -13.51
C GLU A 146 7.34 29.28 -14.02
N PRO A 147 7.19 29.54 -15.34
CA PRO A 147 6.47 30.72 -15.83
C PRO A 147 5.01 30.82 -15.40
N VAL A 148 4.42 29.71 -14.93
CA VAL A 148 2.99 29.59 -14.64
C VAL A 148 2.68 29.27 -13.18
N GLY A 149 3.70 29.22 -12.32
CA GLY A 149 3.53 28.99 -10.88
C GLY A 149 3.75 27.56 -10.40
N GLY A 150 4.36 26.70 -11.23
CA GLY A 150 4.80 25.35 -10.83
C GLY A 150 3.87 24.21 -11.24
N ALA A 151 4.28 22.99 -10.91
CA ALA A 151 3.59 21.77 -11.31
C ALA A 151 2.37 21.43 -10.43
N PRO A 152 1.30 20.82 -10.99
CA PRO A 152 0.32 20.09 -10.20
C PRO A 152 0.98 19.07 -9.27
N ARG A 153 0.48 18.92 -8.04
CA ARG A 153 1.16 18.10 -7.02
C ARG A 153 1.33 16.64 -7.45
N TRP A 154 0.30 16.03 -8.06
CA TRP A 154 0.40 14.66 -8.60
C TRP A 154 1.46 14.52 -9.70
N LEU A 155 1.66 15.56 -10.52
CA LEU A 155 2.66 15.53 -11.59
C LEU A 155 4.07 15.66 -10.99
N SER A 156 4.23 16.60 -10.06
CA SER A 156 5.48 16.84 -9.32
C SER A 156 5.98 15.55 -8.64
N GLU A 157 5.14 14.97 -7.76
CA GLU A 157 5.51 13.78 -7.00
C GLU A 157 5.54 12.52 -7.87
N GLY A 158 4.53 12.33 -8.73
CA GLY A 158 4.45 11.14 -9.57
C GLY A 158 5.63 11.03 -10.54
N PHE A 159 6.06 12.14 -11.14
CA PHE A 159 7.21 12.15 -12.06
C PHE A 159 8.52 11.92 -11.31
N ALA A 160 8.70 12.51 -10.13
CA ALA A 160 9.88 12.28 -9.30
C ALA A 160 10.00 10.81 -8.89
N MET A 161 8.90 10.20 -8.43
CA MET A 161 8.85 8.76 -8.10
C MET A 161 9.09 7.87 -9.33
N TYR A 162 8.51 8.22 -10.48
CA TYR A 162 8.68 7.48 -11.73
C TYR A 162 10.15 7.47 -12.15
N GLN A 163 10.82 8.62 -12.11
CA GLN A 163 12.24 8.72 -12.42
C GLN A 163 13.10 7.96 -11.42
N ALA A 164 12.84 8.13 -10.12
CA ALA A 164 13.56 7.42 -9.06
C ALA A 164 13.32 5.90 -9.08
N LYS A 165 12.39 5.39 -9.91
CA LYS A 165 11.97 3.98 -9.91
C LYS A 165 11.58 3.55 -8.50
N GLU A 166 10.85 4.40 -7.79
CA GLU A 166 10.30 4.12 -6.45
C GLU A 166 9.09 3.17 -6.53
N TRP A 167 9.17 2.17 -7.40
CA TRP A 167 8.24 1.06 -7.47
C TRP A 167 8.68 0.00 -6.49
N GLY A 168 8.15 0.05 -5.29
CA GLY A 168 8.30 -1.00 -4.31
C GLY A 168 7.04 -1.85 -4.17
N LEU A 169 7.21 -3.01 -3.52
CA LEU A 169 6.09 -3.78 -2.95
C LEU A 169 5.11 -2.89 -2.13
N PRO A 170 5.59 -1.91 -1.34
CA PRO A 170 4.71 -1.04 -0.55
C PRO A 170 3.70 -0.22 -1.39
N GLU A 171 4.07 0.24 -2.58
CA GLU A 171 3.21 1.03 -3.46
C GLU A 171 2.24 0.15 -4.25
N GLU A 172 2.71 -1.03 -4.70
CA GLU A 172 1.85 -1.99 -5.41
C GLU A 172 0.74 -2.53 -4.51
N GLU A 173 1.04 -2.85 -3.24
CA GLU A 173 0.03 -3.28 -2.25
C GLU A 173 -1.05 -2.21 -2.03
N VAL A 174 -0.63 -0.93 -1.94
CA VAL A 174 -1.57 0.19 -1.79
C VAL A 174 -2.46 0.34 -3.02
N LEU A 175 -1.89 0.26 -4.23
CA LEU A 175 -2.68 0.34 -5.46
C LEU A 175 -3.63 -0.85 -5.65
N GLN A 176 -3.23 -2.05 -5.20
CA GLN A 176 -4.09 -3.23 -5.17
C GLN A 176 -5.30 -2.99 -4.28
N GLU A 177 -5.09 -2.55 -3.04
CA GLU A 177 -6.18 -2.25 -2.11
C GLU A 177 -7.13 -1.19 -2.66
N VAL A 178 -6.57 -0.09 -3.20
CA VAL A 178 -7.36 1.00 -3.81
C VAL A 178 -8.19 0.51 -5.00
N ALA A 179 -7.62 -0.32 -5.85
CA ALA A 179 -8.31 -0.88 -7.01
C ALA A 179 -9.42 -1.86 -6.61
N LEU A 180 -9.21 -2.65 -5.55
CA LEU A 180 -10.19 -3.64 -5.05
C LEU A 180 -11.36 -2.98 -4.31
N LEU A 181 -11.10 -1.94 -3.52
CA LEU A 181 -12.10 -1.25 -2.71
C LEU A 181 -12.76 -0.06 -3.43
N ASP A 182 -12.30 0.27 -4.64
CA ASP A 182 -12.69 1.45 -5.41
C ASP A 182 -12.53 2.78 -4.64
N SER A 183 -11.47 2.87 -3.82
CA SER A 183 -11.21 3.99 -2.91
C SER A 183 -10.28 5.06 -3.50
N PHE A 184 -10.35 5.26 -4.82
CA PHE A 184 -9.51 6.21 -5.55
C PHE A 184 -9.75 7.67 -5.13
N LEU A 185 -8.66 8.39 -4.87
CA LEU A 185 -8.68 9.84 -4.70
C LEU A 185 -8.95 10.54 -6.05
N PRO A 186 -9.85 11.54 -6.11
CA PRO A 186 -10.08 12.32 -7.31
C PRO A 186 -8.83 13.09 -7.76
N LEU A 187 -8.57 13.17 -9.06
CA LEU A 187 -7.39 13.88 -9.58
C LEU A 187 -7.40 15.38 -9.24
N SER A 188 -8.60 15.97 -9.14
CA SER A 188 -8.77 17.37 -8.70
C SER A 188 -8.23 17.61 -7.29
N GLN A 189 -8.35 16.63 -6.39
CA GLN A 189 -7.75 16.67 -5.06
C GLN A 189 -6.22 16.55 -5.16
N LEU A 190 -5.73 15.56 -5.92
CA LEU A 190 -4.30 15.32 -6.12
C LEU A 190 -3.58 16.46 -6.88
N THR A 191 -4.33 17.29 -7.59
CA THR A 191 -3.80 18.48 -8.30
C THR A 191 -3.44 19.60 -7.32
N ARG A 192 -4.24 19.81 -6.27
CA ARG A 192 -4.08 20.96 -5.35
C ARG A 192 -3.11 20.67 -4.22
N SER A 193 -3.29 19.54 -3.54
CA SER A 193 -2.49 19.20 -2.36
C SER A 193 -2.68 17.73 -1.99
N PHE A 194 -1.69 17.15 -1.30
CA PHE A 194 -1.87 15.82 -0.72
C PHE A 194 -2.53 15.88 0.65
N PRO A 195 -3.27 14.82 1.05
CA PRO A 195 -3.83 14.69 2.38
C PRO A 195 -2.77 14.80 3.48
N ALA A 196 -3.16 15.32 4.65
CA ALA A 196 -2.27 15.47 5.80
C ALA A 196 -2.06 14.15 6.56
N ASP A 197 -3.02 13.22 6.47
CA ASP A 197 -2.92 11.92 7.10
C ASP A 197 -2.00 11.00 6.31
N ALA A 198 -1.11 10.28 6.99
CA ALA A 198 -0.04 9.53 6.36
C ALA A 198 -0.55 8.39 5.45
N ALA A 199 -1.66 7.74 5.82
CA ALA A 199 -2.23 6.63 5.07
C ALA A 199 -2.81 7.10 3.72
N THR A 200 -3.62 8.15 3.74
CA THR A 200 -4.22 8.70 2.52
C THR A 200 -3.18 9.47 1.69
N ALA A 201 -2.18 10.09 2.32
CA ALA A 201 -1.03 10.64 1.60
C ALA A 201 -0.29 9.56 0.81
N ARG A 202 -0.07 8.37 1.40
CA ARG A 202 0.55 7.24 0.69
C ARG A 202 -0.27 6.78 -0.52
N ILE A 203 -1.60 6.78 -0.41
CA ILE A 203 -2.50 6.55 -1.56
C ILE A 203 -2.29 7.63 -2.63
N ALA A 204 -2.17 8.90 -2.24
CA ALA A 204 -1.94 10.01 -3.17
C ALA A 204 -0.61 9.87 -3.94
N TYR A 205 0.49 9.52 -3.25
CA TYR A 205 1.78 9.22 -3.89
C TYR A 205 1.67 8.04 -4.86
N ALA A 206 1.10 6.92 -4.42
CA ALA A 206 0.98 5.72 -5.24
C ALA A 206 0.10 5.95 -6.49
N GLN A 207 -1.03 6.64 -6.35
CA GLN A 207 -1.88 7.03 -7.48
C GLN A 207 -1.16 7.97 -8.45
N SER A 208 -0.37 8.92 -7.93
CA SER A 208 0.39 9.87 -8.75
C SER A 208 1.45 9.16 -9.60
N LEU A 209 2.24 8.27 -8.98
CA LEU A 209 3.19 7.42 -9.69
C LEU A 209 2.49 6.57 -10.76
N SER A 210 1.39 5.91 -10.38
CA SER A 210 0.62 5.08 -11.30
C SER A 210 0.09 5.85 -12.51
N LEU A 211 -0.44 7.06 -12.29
CA LEU A 211 -0.97 7.89 -13.37
C LEU A 211 0.12 8.30 -14.35
N ILE A 212 1.28 8.76 -13.86
CA ILE A 212 2.42 9.11 -14.73
C ILE A 212 2.88 7.92 -15.56
N THR A 213 2.88 6.76 -14.95
CA THR A 213 3.30 5.52 -15.60
C THR A 213 2.33 5.07 -16.65
N TYR A 214 1.04 5.17 -16.36
CA TYR A 214 -0.01 4.93 -17.33
C TYR A 214 0.12 5.89 -18.51
N LEU A 215 0.34 7.19 -18.27
CA LEU A 215 0.53 8.18 -19.32
C LEU A 215 1.75 7.84 -20.20
N MET A 216 2.88 7.51 -19.59
CA MET A 216 4.11 7.14 -20.30
C MET A 216 3.96 5.86 -21.11
N ASN A 217 3.28 4.83 -20.57
CA ASN A 217 3.13 3.53 -21.22
C ASN A 217 2.07 3.53 -22.32
N GLU A 218 0.93 4.18 -22.08
CA GLU A 218 -0.22 4.16 -23.00
C GLU A 218 -0.06 5.17 -24.14
N TYR A 219 0.42 6.38 -23.82
CA TYR A 219 0.47 7.49 -24.79
C TYR A 219 1.90 7.83 -25.25
N GLY A 220 2.92 7.25 -24.62
CA GLY A 220 4.32 7.47 -24.98
C GLY A 220 4.90 8.78 -24.46
N LYS A 221 6.23 8.91 -24.59
CA LYS A 221 6.99 10.08 -24.11
C LYS A 221 6.60 11.35 -24.84
N GLU A 222 6.27 11.27 -26.12
CA GLU A 222 5.89 12.42 -26.95
C GLU A 222 4.59 13.06 -26.46
N ALA A 223 3.63 12.25 -25.97
CA ALA A 223 2.44 12.78 -25.31
C ALA A 223 2.79 13.47 -24.00
N PHE A 224 3.68 12.87 -23.21
CA PHE A 224 4.16 13.48 -21.98
C PHE A 224 4.87 14.83 -22.23
N HIS A 225 5.73 14.92 -23.26
CA HIS A 225 6.38 16.18 -23.65
C HIS A 225 5.35 17.24 -24.04
N ARG A 226 4.30 16.87 -24.78
CA ARG A 226 3.19 17.79 -25.09
C ARG A 226 2.47 18.25 -23.84
N LEU A 227 2.24 17.36 -22.87
CA LEU A 227 1.64 17.71 -21.57
C LEU A 227 2.49 18.77 -20.86
N ILE A 228 3.79 18.52 -20.68
CA ILE A 228 4.70 19.46 -20.02
C ILE A 228 4.75 20.81 -20.74
N LYS A 229 4.87 20.79 -22.08
CA LYS A 229 4.86 22.02 -22.89
C LYS A 229 3.56 22.82 -22.72
N ASN A 230 2.41 22.16 -22.78
CA ASN A 230 1.11 22.81 -22.64
C ASN A 230 0.95 23.43 -21.24
N LEU A 231 1.34 22.70 -20.19
CA LEU A 231 1.32 23.21 -18.83
C LEU A 231 2.26 24.42 -18.68
N GLY A 232 3.46 24.38 -19.25
CA GLY A 232 4.42 25.49 -19.23
C GLY A 232 3.93 26.75 -19.98
N GLU A 233 2.96 26.59 -20.89
CA GLU A 233 2.25 27.68 -21.58
C GLU A 233 1.04 28.22 -20.78
N GLY A 234 0.77 27.69 -19.60
CA GLY A 234 -0.28 28.15 -18.69
C GLY A 234 -1.64 27.52 -18.96
N ILE A 235 -1.68 26.46 -19.76
CA ILE A 235 -2.91 25.72 -20.04
C ILE A 235 -3.30 24.91 -18.81
N SER A 236 -4.59 24.88 -18.49
CA SER A 236 -5.09 24.11 -17.34
C SER A 236 -4.75 22.62 -17.46
N PRO A 237 -4.51 21.90 -16.34
CA PRO A 237 -4.15 20.48 -16.38
C PRO A 237 -5.10 19.60 -17.19
N GLU A 238 -6.41 19.82 -17.06
CA GLU A 238 -7.45 19.12 -17.82
C GLU A 238 -7.28 19.33 -19.34
N THR A 239 -7.15 20.59 -19.78
CA THR A 239 -6.98 20.89 -21.21
C THR A 239 -5.62 20.43 -21.73
N ALA A 240 -4.57 20.51 -20.91
CA ALA A 240 -3.23 20.07 -21.26
C ALA A 240 -3.18 18.55 -21.45
N LEU A 241 -3.83 17.78 -20.57
CA LEU A 241 -4.00 16.32 -20.71
C LEU A 241 -4.76 15.98 -21.98
N ARG A 242 -5.92 16.60 -22.21
CA ARG A 242 -6.67 16.37 -23.47
C ARG A 242 -5.85 16.64 -24.72
N ARG A 243 -5.10 17.74 -24.75
CA ARG A 243 -4.23 18.07 -25.90
C ARG A 243 -3.07 17.10 -26.06
N ALA A 244 -2.58 16.53 -24.96
CA ALA A 244 -1.48 15.57 -24.97
C ALA A 244 -1.92 14.19 -25.47
N THR A 245 -3.07 13.70 -24.98
CA THR A 245 -3.55 12.32 -25.17
C THR A 245 -4.64 12.19 -26.23
N GLY A 246 -5.34 13.27 -26.56
CA GLY A 246 -6.54 13.28 -27.41
C GLY A 246 -7.82 12.83 -26.70
N VAL A 247 -7.78 12.64 -25.39
CA VAL A 247 -8.87 12.06 -24.60
C VAL A 247 -9.32 13.03 -23.52
N GLU A 248 -10.63 13.17 -23.30
CA GLU A 248 -11.18 13.98 -22.20
C GLU A 248 -10.74 13.43 -20.83
N LEU A 249 -10.61 14.32 -19.84
CA LEU A 249 -10.05 13.96 -18.53
C LEU A 249 -10.83 12.82 -17.85
N GLU A 250 -12.16 12.87 -17.91
CA GLU A 250 -13.03 11.87 -17.30
C GLU A 250 -12.82 10.50 -17.92
N VAL A 251 -12.66 10.44 -19.26
CA VAL A 251 -12.42 9.20 -19.99
C VAL A 251 -11.01 8.69 -19.69
N LEU A 252 -10.02 9.57 -19.61
CA LEU A 252 -8.66 9.22 -19.24
C LEU A 252 -8.60 8.62 -17.83
N GLU A 253 -9.28 9.25 -16.86
CA GLU A 253 -9.36 8.74 -15.49
C GLU A 253 -10.05 7.38 -15.43
N GLN A 254 -11.14 7.19 -16.18
CA GLN A 254 -11.85 5.91 -16.24
C GLN A 254 -10.95 4.80 -16.82
N ASN A 255 -10.29 5.08 -17.95
CA ASN A 255 -9.40 4.12 -18.60
C ASN A 255 -8.21 3.75 -17.70
N TRP A 256 -7.60 4.74 -17.04
CA TRP A 256 -6.51 4.52 -16.09
C TRP A 256 -6.94 3.65 -14.90
N ARG A 257 -8.09 3.97 -14.28
CA ARG A 257 -8.64 3.19 -13.15
C ARG A 257 -8.97 1.76 -13.59
N GLN A 258 -9.52 1.59 -14.79
CA GLN A 258 -9.78 0.27 -15.37
C GLN A 258 -8.48 -0.52 -15.58
N ALA A 259 -7.46 0.08 -16.19
CA ALA A 259 -6.15 -0.56 -16.37
C ALA A 259 -5.53 -0.98 -15.04
N LEU A 260 -5.66 -0.15 -14.00
CA LEU A 260 -5.23 -0.49 -12.64
C LEU A 260 -6.00 -1.68 -12.05
N ARG A 261 -7.32 -1.73 -12.22
CA ARG A 261 -8.14 -2.86 -11.77
C ARG A 261 -7.76 -4.13 -12.50
N GLU A 262 -7.58 -4.09 -13.81
CA GLU A 262 -7.21 -5.25 -14.62
C GLU A 262 -5.83 -5.79 -14.22
N LYS A 263 -4.83 -4.91 -13.99
CA LYS A 263 -3.50 -5.30 -13.49
C LYS A 263 -3.58 -6.06 -12.15
N HIS A 264 -4.51 -5.67 -11.27
CA HIS A 264 -4.58 -6.16 -9.89
C HIS A 264 -5.77 -7.09 -9.61
N SER A 265 -6.55 -7.45 -10.63
CA SER A 265 -7.73 -8.28 -10.46
C SER A 265 -7.34 -9.75 -10.32
N TRP A 266 -7.58 -10.30 -9.13
CA TRP A 266 -7.56 -11.74 -8.89
C TRP A 266 -8.88 -12.42 -9.29
N ILE A 267 -9.92 -11.63 -9.60
CA ILE A 267 -11.26 -12.14 -9.92
C ILE A 267 -11.22 -13.16 -11.06
N PRO A 268 -10.49 -12.96 -12.18
CA PRO A 268 -10.38 -13.97 -13.23
C PRO A 268 -9.73 -15.28 -12.76
N ILE A 269 -8.86 -15.21 -11.75
CA ILE A 269 -8.14 -16.37 -11.20
C ILE A 269 -9.11 -17.21 -10.35
N ILE A 270 -9.87 -16.60 -9.44
CA ILE A 270 -10.80 -17.32 -8.56
C ILE A 270 -12.10 -17.69 -9.26
N ALA A 271 -12.57 -16.85 -10.19
CA ALA A 271 -13.70 -17.17 -11.07
C ALA A 271 -13.30 -18.11 -12.21
N SER A 272 -12.03 -18.54 -12.29
CA SER A 272 -11.63 -19.53 -13.28
C SER A 272 -12.34 -20.85 -13.01
N THR A 273 -12.85 -21.47 -14.08
CA THR A 273 -13.45 -22.79 -14.04
C THR A 273 -12.51 -23.82 -13.40
N THR A 274 -11.20 -23.68 -13.63
CA THR A 274 -10.16 -24.55 -13.04
C THR A 274 -10.14 -24.48 -11.52
N VAL A 275 -10.17 -23.30 -10.91
CA VAL A 275 -10.16 -23.15 -9.44
C VAL A 275 -11.47 -23.65 -8.84
N LEU A 276 -12.61 -23.39 -9.49
CA LEU A 276 -13.91 -23.92 -9.07
C LEU A 276 -13.93 -25.46 -9.08
N TRP A 277 -13.49 -26.09 -10.17
CA TRP A 277 -13.41 -27.55 -10.27
C TRP A 277 -12.39 -28.14 -9.31
N PHE A 278 -11.27 -27.46 -9.07
CA PHE A 278 -10.27 -27.88 -8.08
C PHE A 278 -10.87 -27.87 -6.66
N LEU A 279 -11.55 -26.80 -6.26
CA LEU A 279 -12.20 -26.70 -4.95
C LEU A 279 -13.33 -27.73 -4.81
N ALA A 280 -14.15 -27.92 -5.84
CA ALA A 280 -15.17 -28.97 -5.87
C ALA A 280 -14.56 -30.37 -5.69
N THR A 281 -13.43 -30.63 -6.36
CA THR A 281 -12.70 -31.91 -6.23
C THR A 281 -12.19 -32.12 -4.81
N LEU A 282 -11.64 -31.10 -4.16
CA LEU A 282 -11.22 -31.17 -2.75
C LEU A 282 -12.39 -31.46 -1.81
N ILE A 283 -13.56 -30.83 -2.05
CA ILE A 283 -14.78 -31.11 -1.29
C ILE A 283 -15.22 -32.56 -1.49
N PHE A 284 -15.22 -33.06 -2.73
CA PHE A 284 -15.56 -34.46 -3.04
C PHE A 284 -14.59 -35.46 -2.39
N ILE A 285 -13.28 -35.19 -2.44
CA ILE A 285 -12.27 -36.01 -1.76
C ILE A 285 -12.50 -35.99 -0.25
N GLY A 286 -12.74 -34.81 0.35
CA GLY A 286 -13.05 -34.69 1.77
C GLY A 286 -14.33 -35.43 2.17
N ALA A 287 -15.38 -35.33 1.35
CA ALA A 287 -16.63 -36.07 1.54
C ALA A 287 -16.40 -37.60 1.43
N TYR A 288 -15.61 -38.05 0.45
CA TYR A 288 -15.26 -39.45 0.28
C TYR A 288 -14.43 -39.99 1.47
N LEU A 289 -13.40 -39.25 1.90
CA LEU A 289 -12.56 -39.63 3.03
C LEU A 289 -13.35 -39.63 4.35
N SER A 290 -14.21 -38.64 4.56
CA SER A 290 -15.08 -38.61 5.76
C SER A 290 -16.09 -39.76 5.75
N LYS A 291 -16.68 -40.10 4.60
CA LYS A 291 -17.54 -41.28 4.44
C LYS A 291 -16.79 -42.57 4.73
N ARG A 292 -15.57 -42.72 4.21
CA ARG A 292 -14.72 -43.90 4.42
C ARG A 292 -14.36 -44.08 5.90
N ARG A 293 -13.99 -42.99 6.59
CA ARG A 293 -13.72 -43.02 8.04
C ARG A 293 -14.96 -43.37 8.87
N ARG A 294 -16.15 -42.90 8.47
CA ARG A 294 -17.42 -43.25 9.13
C ARG A 294 -17.77 -44.73 8.96
N ALA A 295 -17.57 -45.28 7.75
CA ALA A 295 -17.81 -46.70 7.48
C ALA A 295 -16.88 -47.60 8.31
N GLN A 296 -15.59 -47.26 8.41
CA GLN A 296 -14.63 -48.02 9.22
C GLN A 296 -15.01 -48.06 10.71
N LYS A 297 -15.40 -46.92 11.29
CA LYS A 297 -15.86 -46.86 12.69
C LYS A 297 -17.13 -47.69 12.92
N LEU A 298 -18.01 -47.73 11.93
CA LEU A 298 -19.24 -48.50 12.03
C LEU A 298 -18.92 -50.00 12.04
N GLU A 299 -18.05 -50.46 11.14
CA GLU A 299 -17.59 -51.86 11.08
C GLU A 299 -16.90 -52.30 12.38
N GLU A 300 -16.04 -51.45 12.97
CA GLU A 300 -15.45 -51.71 14.30
C GLU A 300 -16.51 -51.91 15.40
N ILE A 301 -17.59 -51.11 15.38
CA ILE A 301 -18.70 -51.26 16.33
C ILE A 301 -19.44 -52.58 16.11
N TRP A 302 -19.74 -52.96 14.86
CA TRP A 302 -20.38 -54.24 14.54
C TRP A 302 -19.50 -55.43 14.96
N GLU A 303 -18.19 -55.37 14.71
CA GLU A 303 -17.24 -56.42 15.14
C GLU A 303 -17.15 -56.56 16.67
N GLU A 304 -17.30 -55.46 17.41
CA GLU A 304 -17.33 -55.49 18.87
C GLU A 304 -18.66 -56.04 19.40
N GLU A 305 -19.77 -55.71 18.76
CA GLU A 305 -21.09 -56.27 19.06
C GLU A 305 -21.17 -57.77 18.77
N ASP A 306 -20.63 -58.23 17.63
CA ASP A 306 -20.52 -59.65 17.28
C ASP A 306 -19.64 -60.40 18.29
N ARG A 307 -18.53 -59.80 18.74
CA ARG A 307 -17.73 -60.37 19.83
C ARG A 307 -18.52 -60.48 21.13
N ARG A 308 -19.31 -59.47 21.48
CA ARG A 308 -20.14 -59.48 22.70
C ARG A 308 -21.31 -60.46 22.60
N SER A 309 -21.89 -60.66 21.42
CA SER A 309 -22.99 -61.60 21.20
C SER A 309 -22.52 -63.05 21.30
N VAL A 310 -21.33 -63.36 20.78
CA VAL A 310 -20.67 -64.67 20.94
C VAL A 310 -20.38 -64.99 22.42
N VAL A 311 -19.98 -63.99 23.21
CA VAL A 311 -19.74 -64.16 24.66
C VAL A 311 -21.04 -64.35 25.46
N ARG A 312 -22.18 -63.81 25.01
CA ARG A 312 -23.47 -63.97 25.71
C ARG A 312 -24.07 -65.38 25.59
N GLY A 313 -23.63 -66.19 24.63
CA GLY A 313 -24.17 -67.53 24.37
C GLY A 313 -25.64 -67.51 23.89
N PRO A 314 -26.14 -68.59 23.26
CA PRO A 314 -27.54 -68.67 22.83
C PRO A 314 -28.49 -68.62 24.04
N LEU A 315 -29.53 -67.80 23.98
CA LEU A 315 -30.66 -67.91 24.91
C LEU A 315 -31.26 -69.32 24.80
N PRO A 316 -31.55 -70.00 25.92
CA PRO A 316 -32.08 -71.36 25.87
C PRO A 316 -33.43 -71.37 25.12
N VAL A 317 -33.48 -72.16 24.06
CA VAL A 317 -34.70 -72.47 23.31
C VAL A 317 -35.56 -73.36 24.22
N VAL A 318 -36.68 -72.81 24.70
CA VAL A 318 -37.74 -73.59 25.35
C VAL A 318 -38.36 -74.48 24.27
N SER A 319 -38.25 -75.79 24.45
CA SER A 319 -38.87 -76.79 23.57
C SER A 319 -40.37 -76.85 23.85
N ASP A 320 -41.18 -76.67 22.81
CA ASP A 320 -42.62 -76.87 22.83
C ASP A 320 -42.93 -78.37 23.04
N GLU A 321 -43.25 -78.78 24.27
CA GLU A 321 -44.00 -80.01 24.51
C GLU A 321 -45.48 -79.75 24.16
N GLU A 322 -45.97 -80.46 23.14
CA GLU A 322 -47.38 -80.55 22.80
C GLU A 322 -48.04 -81.67 23.61
N PRO A 323 -49.12 -81.38 24.36
CA PRO A 323 -50.12 -82.42 24.58
C PRO A 323 -51.56 -81.97 24.30
N GLN A 324 -52.11 -82.64 23.28
CA GLN A 324 -53.43 -83.28 23.23
C GLN A 324 -54.71 -82.42 23.25
N ALA A 325 -55.47 -82.61 22.17
CA ALA A 325 -56.83 -82.15 21.97
C ALA A 325 -57.79 -82.70 23.03
N LEU A 326 -58.57 -81.80 23.64
CA LEU A 326 -59.72 -82.13 24.47
C LEU A 326 -61.04 -81.87 23.72
N ASP A 327 -61.91 -82.87 23.87
CA ASP A 327 -63.27 -83.12 23.37
C ASP A 327 -64.24 -81.90 23.47
N PRO A 328 -65.03 -81.58 22.43
CA PRO A 328 -65.90 -80.41 22.42
C PRO A 328 -67.21 -80.67 23.18
N LYS A 329 -67.15 -80.59 24.51
CA LYS A 329 -68.37 -80.53 25.32
C LYS A 329 -68.24 -79.70 26.58
N ASP A 330 -67.67 -78.50 26.48
CA ASP A 330 -67.85 -77.44 27.48
C ASP A 330 -67.89 -76.08 26.77
N ARG A 331 -69.07 -75.75 26.24
CA ARG A 331 -69.50 -74.37 25.95
C ARG A 331 -70.31 -73.93 27.16
N GLU A 332 -69.82 -72.94 27.91
CA GLU A 332 -70.61 -71.80 28.42
C GLU A 332 -69.76 -70.90 29.33
N ASP A 333 -70.06 -69.60 29.24
CA ASP A 333 -69.76 -68.52 30.19
C ASP A 333 -68.30 -68.09 30.42
N LEU A 334 -67.92 -66.96 29.81
CA LEU A 334 -68.05 -65.65 30.46
C LEU A 334 -67.64 -64.52 29.49
N GLY A 335 -68.50 -63.50 29.39
CA GLY A 335 -68.35 -62.32 28.55
C GLY A 335 -67.50 -61.18 29.17
N PRO A 336 -67.70 -59.90 28.77
CA PRO A 336 -66.63 -59.06 28.22
C PRO A 336 -66.27 -57.84 29.09
N SER A 337 -65.16 -57.16 28.78
CA SER A 337 -65.14 -55.69 28.53
C SER A 337 -63.73 -55.05 28.44
N LEU A 338 -63.57 -54.21 27.39
CA LEU A 338 -62.97 -52.86 27.32
C LEU A 338 -61.47 -52.67 27.68
N SER A 339 -60.66 -51.81 27.05
CA SER A 339 -60.77 -50.77 26.01
C SER A 339 -59.33 -50.39 25.59
N ALA A 340 -59.02 -50.27 24.30
CA ALA A 340 -58.82 -49.05 23.52
C ALA A 340 -57.56 -48.19 23.78
N GLY A 341 -56.77 -48.00 22.71
CA GLY A 341 -55.92 -46.82 22.45
C GLY A 341 -54.43 -47.14 22.23
N THR A 342 -53.72 -46.71 21.19
CA THR A 342 -54.00 -45.86 20.02
C THR A 342 -52.85 -46.10 19.03
N ALA A 343 -53.17 -46.43 17.78
CA ALA A 343 -52.22 -46.43 16.66
C ALA A 343 -52.66 -45.36 15.65
N ARG A 344 -51.72 -44.55 15.14
CA ARG A 344 -51.95 -43.68 13.98
C ARG A 344 -50.71 -43.72 13.07
N GLN A 345 -50.91 -44.27 11.87
CA GLN A 345 -50.02 -44.16 10.71
C GLN A 345 -50.70 -43.31 9.62
N VAL A 346 -49.88 -42.48 8.97
CA VAL A 346 -49.74 -42.24 7.51
C VAL A 346 -50.95 -41.80 6.67
N ALA A 347 -50.79 -40.67 5.96
CA ALA A 347 -50.93 -40.50 4.49
C ALA A 347 -50.75 -38.99 4.16
N SER A 348 -49.82 -38.56 3.30
CA SER A 348 -49.76 -38.67 1.83
C SER A 348 -50.89 -37.93 1.10
N THR A 349 -50.57 -36.81 0.43
CA THR A 349 -51.00 -36.50 -0.96
C THR A 349 -50.20 -35.32 -1.57
N ASN A 350 -49.50 -35.60 -2.67
CA ASN A 350 -49.23 -34.70 -3.82
C ASN A 350 -50.46 -34.84 -4.79
N PRO A 351 -50.63 -34.17 -5.98
CA PRO A 351 -49.68 -33.37 -6.80
C PRO A 351 -50.26 -32.13 -7.60
N TRP A 352 -49.33 -31.34 -8.21
CA TRP A 352 -49.34 -30.63 -9.53
C TRP A 352 -50.57 -29.88 -10.11
N THR A 353 -50.36 -28.59 -10.49
CA THR A 353 -50.30 -27.99 -11.87
C THR A 353 -50.39 -26.45 -11.77
N ALA A 354 -49.41 -25.67 -12.27
CA ALA A 354 -49.41 -24.91 -13.55
C ALA A 354 -50.48 -23.78 -13.58
N ASP A 355 -50.34 -22.54 -14.07
CA ASP A 355 -49.36 -21.73 -14.82
C ASP A 355 -49.96 -20.29 -14.85
N HIS A 356 -49.19 -19.30 -15.31
CA HIS A 356 -49.58 -17.98 -15.84
C HIS A 356 -49.75 -16.77 -14.89
N GLY A 357 -48.83 -15.79 -15.01
CA GLY A 357 -49.05 -14.36 -14.65
C GLY A 357 -49.88 -13.62 -15.72
N PRO A 358 -49.75 -12.29 -15.92
CA PRO A 358 -49.17 -11.19 -15.13
C PRO A 358 -50.14 -9.97 -14.99
N ARG A 359 -49.61 -8.76 -14.70
CA ARG A 359 -50.17 -7.37 -14.85
C ARG A 359 -50.66 -6.68 -13.56
N THR A 360 -49.94 -5.67 -13.04
CA THR A 360 -49.94 -4.21 -13.37
C THR A 360 -51.29 -3.53 -13.18
N THR A 361 -51.37 -2.54 -12.28
CA THR A 361 -51.65 -1.11 -12.51
C THR A 361 -51.81 -0.38 -11.17
N ASP A 362 -50.98 0.66 -10.94
CA ASP A 362 -51.29 2.06 -10.55
C ASP A 362 -52.71 2.42 -10.05
N PRO A 363 -52.86 3.47 -9.21
CA PRO A 363 -52.27 4.82 -9.41
C PRO A 363 -51.43 5.41 -8.26
#